data_AF-A0A8J6T216-F1
#
_entry.id   AF-A0A8J6T216-F1
#
_cell.length_a   1.000
_cell.length_b   1.000
_cell.length_c   1.000
_cell.angle_alpha   90.00
_cell.angle_beta   90.00
_cell.angle_gamma   90.00
#
_symmetry.space_group_name_H-M   'P 1'
#
loop_
_entity.id
_entity.type
_entity.pdbx_description
1 polymer ?
#
loop_
_entity_poly.entity_id
_entity_poly.type
_entity_poly.pdbx_seq_one_letter_code
_entity_poly.pdbx_strand_id
1 'polypeptide(L)'
;MRRANFAPLLCFFILIGCSKMCSSGREDMTPEQVVQTYLDISLNMTKVEQKQDLMKLTTGNLKNALVQAPDDIISAAFIKQNYKLERYSVVERRDRTPRETEITFLLTYRNLGPDKNANADTAPKTTTENTLSVVKEDKAWYIRDVIGKKTSIDFLLDEEVKAKPGPGIDEPPPSEEAAPAEETIPAEGGVTTPPPAP
;
A
#
# COMPACT_ATOMS: atom_id res chain seq x y z
N MET A 1 44.06 14.54 -72.73
CA MET A 1 42.92 13.71 -72.28
C MET A 1 42.89 13.72 -70.75
N ARG A 2 41.77 14.14 -70.16
CA ARG A 2 41.57 14.41 -68.73
C ARG A 2 41.25 13.09 -68.00
N ARG A 3 41.89 12.83 -66.85
CA ARG A 3 41.39 11.88 -65.85
C ARG A 3 41.02 12.69 -64.60
N ALA A 4 39.72 12.85 -64.40
CA ALA A 4 39.16 13.57 -63.26
C ALA A 4 38.98 12.61 -62.09
N ASN A 5 39.40 13.08 -60.93
CA ASN A 5 39.20 12.49 -59.62
C ASN A 5 37.70 12.39 -59.30
N PHE A 6 37.24 11.24 -58.83
CA PHE A 6 35.95 11.11 -58.14
C PHE A 6 36.23 10.55 -56.74
N ALA A 7 36.35 11.47 -55.78
CA ALA A 7 36.27 11.18 -54.36
C ALA A 7 34.78 11.02 -54.01
N PRO A 8 34.34 9.90 -53.41
CA PRO A 8 32.98 9.79 -52.93
C PRO A 8 32.82 10.64 -51.67
N LEU A 9 31.87 11.56 -51.77
CA LEU A 9 31.50 12.55 -50.79
C LEU A 9 30.99 11.89 -49.51
N LEU A 10 31.61 12.32 -48.42
CA LEU A 10 31.26 12.13 -47.02
C LEU A 10 29.87 12.73 -46.73
N CYS A 11 28.82 11.91 -46.70
CA CYS A 11 27.50 12.30 -46.16
C CYS A 11 26.70 11.07 -45.73
N PHE A 12 26.89 10.62 -44.48
CA PHE A 12 25.85 9.88 -43.78
C PHE A 12 25.74 10.40 -42.35
N PHE A 13 24.69 11.21 -42.18
CA PHE A 13 23.89 11.43 -40.98
C PHE A 13 24.52 10.99 -39.65
N ILE A 14 25.02 11.99 -38.92
CA ILE A 14 25.13 11.92 -37.46
C ILE A 14 23.70 11.80 -36.93
N LEU A 15 23.22 10.57 -36.79
CA LEU A 15 22.14 10.23 -35.88
C LEU A 15 22.68 10.46 -34.47
N ILE A 16 22.65 11.72 -34.02
CA ILE A 16 22.68 12.05 -32.59
C ILE A 16 21.37 11.49 -32.05
N GLY A 17 21.39 10.20 -31.76
CA GLY A 17 20.36 9.56 -30.97
C GLY A 17 20.23 10.37 -29.69
N CYS A 18 19.08 11.00 -29.51
CA CYS A 18 18.61 11.36 -28.20
C CYS A 18 18.32 10.05 -27.45
N SER A 19 19.37 9.32 -27.05
CA SER A 19 19.31 8.42 -25.90
C SER A 19 19.29 9.27 -24.64
N LYS A 20 18.29 10.15 -24.54
CA LYS A 20 17.69 10.44 -23.24
C LYS A 20 17.11 9.11 -22.82
N MET A 21 17.90 8.35 -22.06
CA MET A 21 17.33 7.53 -21.01
C MET A 21 16.37 8.46 -20.27
N CYS A 22 15.09 8.38 -20.59
CA CYS A 22 14.03 8.94 -19.79
C CYS A 22 14.02 8.09 -18.51
N SER A 23 15.01 8.34 -17.66
CA SER A 23 14.96 8.02 -16.25
C SER A 23 13.85 8.90 -15.69
N SER A 24 12.60 8.45 -15.83
CA SER A 24 11.44 9.04 -15.17
C SER A 24 11.80 9.20 -13.70
N GLY A 25 11.84 10.44 -13.22
CA GLY A 25 12.15 10.72 -11.82
C GLY A 25 11.05 10.18 -10.91
N ARG A 26 11.28 10.18 -9.59
CA ARG A 26 10.26 9.76 -8.61
C ARG A 26 8.98 10.59 -8.71
N GLU A 27 9.10 11.82 -9.17
CA GLU A 27 8.04 12.79 -9.44
C GLU A 27 7.14 12.44 -10.64
N ASP A 28 7.64 11.63 -11.57
CA ASP A 28 6.92 11.24 -12.80
C ASP A 28 6.14 9.93 -12.62
N MET A 29 6.40 9.20 -11.53
CA MET A 29 5.74 7.93 -11.27
C MET A 29 4.25 8.13 -10.99
N THR A 30 3.40 7.28 -11.56
CA THR A 30 1.98 7.22 -11.17
C THR A 30 1.82 6.49 -9.84
N PRO A 31 0.70 6.67 -9.13
CA PRO A 31 0.39 5.91 -7.92
C PRO A 31 0.53 4.38 -8.09
N GLU A 32 0.05 3.84 -9.21
CA GLU A 32 0.11 2.41 -9.54
C GLU A 32 1.55 1.94 -9.76
N GLN A 33 2.37 2.77 -10.41
CA GLN A 33 3.78 2.48 -10.60
C GLN A 33 4.52 2.43 -9.26
N VAL A 34 4.20 3.33 -8.32
CA VAL A 34 4.79 3.29 -6.98
C VAL A 34 4.42 2.00 -6.25
N VAL A 35 3.15 1.57 -6.30
CA VAL A 35 2.71 0.29 -5.74
C VAL A 35 3.43 -0.89 -6.40
N GLN A 36 3.51 -0.90 -7.73
CA GLN A 36 4.17 -1.97 -8.46
C GLN A 36 5.67 -2.05 -8.12
N THR A 37 6.38 -0.92 -8.07
CA THR A 37 7.80 -0.89 -7.68
C THR A 37 7.98 -1.36 -6.25
N TYR A 38 7.10 -0.95 -5.34
CA TYR A 38 7.16 -1.40 -3.96
C TYR A 38 6.99 -2.92 -3.87
N LEU A 39 6.00 -3.49 -4.57
CA LEU A 39 5.75 -4.94 -4.60
C LEU A 39 6.95 -5.68 -5.19
N ASP A 40 7.50 -5.20 -6.30
CA ASP A 40 8.67 -5.79 -6.95
C ASP A 40 9.88 -5.85 -6.02
N ILE A 41 10.16 -4.77 -5.28
CA ILE A 41 11.23 -4.78 -4.27
C ILE A 41 10.90 -5.78 -3.18
N SER A 42 9.70 -5.69 -2.59
CA SER A 42 9.31 -6.49 -1.41
C SER A 42 9.33 -8.00 -1.67
N LEU A 43 8.94 -8.45 -2.87
CA LEU A 43 8.89 -9.86 -3.25
C LEU A 43 10.27 -10.41 -3.66
N ASN A 44 11.22 -9.54 -3.97
CA ASN A 44 12.57 -9.92 -4.41
C ASN A 44 13.66 -9.47 -3.42
N MET A 45 13.30 -9.16 -2.17
CA MET A 45 14.30 -8.80 -1.17
C MET A 45 15.21 -10.01 -0.88
N THR A 46 16.51 -9.75 -0.87
CA THR A 46 17.55 -10.73 -0.54
C THR A 46 18.34 -10.34 0.69
N LYS A 47 18.29 -9.05 1.08
CA LYS A 47 19.00 -8.50 2.23
C LYS A 47 18.17 -7.47 2.96
N VAL A 48 18.44 -7.29 4.24
CA VAL A 48 17.68 -6.39 5.11
C VAL A 48 17.89 -4.93 4.72
N GLU A 49 19.05 -4.56 4.17
CA GLU A 49 19.35 -3.17 3.79
C GLU A 49 18.42 -2.63 2.70
N GLN A 50 17.81 -3.52 1.89
CA GLN A 50 16.81 -3.15 0.88
C GLN A 50 15.51 -2.60 1.51
N LYS A 51 15.32 -2.75 2.83
CA LYS A 51 14.31 -2.01 3.62
C LYS A 51 14.37 -0.50 3.36
N GLN A 52 15.57 0.04 3.15
CA GLN A 52 15.75 1.46 2.82
C GLN A 52 15.09 1.84 1.50
N ASP A 53 15.04 0.92 0.53
CA ASP A 53 14.40 1.16 -0.76
C ASP A 53 12.87 1.13 -0.65
N LEU A 54 12.32 0.24 0.17
CA LEU A 54 10.90 0.28 0.53
C LEU A 54 10.55 1.61 1.21
N MET A 55 11.38 2.07 2.15
CA MET A 55 11.14 3.34 2.86
C MET A 55 11.15 4.57 1.96
N LYS A 56 11.85 4.55 0.81
CA LYS A 56 11.82 5.63 -0.19
C LYS A 56 10.49 5.72 -0.95
N LEU A 57 9.69 4.66 -0.90
CA LEU A 57 8.38 4.56 -1.56
C LEU A 57 7.22 4.71 -0.57
N THR A 58 7.50 4.78 0.73
CA THR A 58 6.48 4.86 1.78
C THR A 58 6.52 6.17 2.55
N THR A 59 5.40 6.53 3.17
CA THR A 59 5.28 7.63 4.14
C THR A 59 4.34 7.20 5.29
N GLY A 60 4.12 8.08 6.26
CA GLY A 60 3.14 7.87 7.34
C GLY A 60 3.29 6.56 8.12
N ASN A 61 2.16 5.88 8.35
CA ASN A 61 2.06 4.67 9.17
C ASN A 61 2.94 3.54 8.64
N LEU A 62 2.88 3.26 7.34
CA LEU A 62 3.65 2.18 6.75
C LEU A 62 5.16 2.42 6.87
N LYS A 63 5.62 3.66 6.66
CA LYS A 63 7.03 4.02 6.86
C LYS A 63 7.46 3.81 8.31
N ASN A 64 6.63 4.23 9.26
CA ASN A 64 6.92 4.06 10.70
C ASN A 64 7.00 2.58 11.08
N ALA A 65 6.06 1.77 10.59
CA ALA A 65 6.05 0.33 10.81
C ALA A 65 7.32 -0.32 10.25
N LEU A 66 7.73 0.05 9.03
CA LEU A 66 9.01 -0.38 8.47
C LEU A 66 10.16 0.05 9.38
N VAL A 67 10.29 1.32 9.75
CA VAL A 67 11.37 1.81 10.63
C VAL A 67 11.48 1.01 11.91
N GLN A 68 10.35 0.78 12.60
CA GLN A 68 10.28 0.10 13.90
C GLN A 68 10.48 -1.41 13.80
N ALA A 69 10.24 -2.01 12.63
CA ALA A 69 10.41 -3.44 12.44
C ALA A 69 11.88 -3.87 12.59
N PRO A 70 12.17 -4.80 13.52
CA PRO A 70 13.52 -5.33 13.68
C PRO A 70 13.91 -6.22 12.49
N ASP A 71 15.22 -6.41 12.31
CA ASP A 71 15.80 -7.05 11.12
C ASP A 71 15.38 -8.52 10.94
N ASP A 72 15.11 -9.22 12.03
CA ASP A 72 14.61 -10.60 12.05
C ASP A 72 13.19 -10.71 11.50
N ILE A 73 12.32 -9.76 11.86
CA ILE A 73 10.96 -9.63 11.32
C ILE A 73 11.01 -9.29 9.83
N ILE A 74 11.83 -8.32 9.42
CA ILE A 74 12.05 -7.99 7.99
C ILE A 74 12.57 -9.21 7.21
N SER A 75 13.50 -9.95 7.81
CA SER A 75 14.04 -11.16 7.20
C SER A 75 12.98 -12.25 7.05
N ALA A 76 12.17 -12.48 8.09
CA ALA A 76 11.07 -13.44 8.04
C ALA A 76 10.03 -13.03 7.00
N ALA A 77 9.74 -11.73 6.90
CA ALA A 77 8.74 -11.14 6.04
C ALA A 77 9.07 -11.24 4.55
N PHE A 78 10.24 -10.72 4.18
CA PHE A 78 10.54 -10.41 2.79
C PHE A 78 11.67 -11.24 2.19
N ILE A 79 12.49 -11.89 3.02
CA ILE A 79 13.72 -12.56 2.56
C ILE A 79 13.61 -14.08 2.64
N LYS A 80 13.10 -14.58 3.77
CA LYS A 80 12.99 -16.02 4.02
C LYS A 80 11.87 -16.66 3.24
N GLN A 81 10.84 -15.90 2.87
CA GLN A 81 9.75 -16.42 2.05
C GLN A 81 10.09 -16.23 0.58
N ASN A 82 9.98 -17.30 -0.21
CA ASN A 82 10.18 -17.26 -1.65
C ASN A 82 8.82 -17.26 -2.34
N TYR A 83 8.47 -16.14 -2.96
CA TYR A 83 7.20 -15.99 -3.67
C TYR A 83 7.46 -15.88 -5.17
N LYS A 84 6.72 -16.66 -5.96
CA LYS A 84 6.66 -16.48 -7.41
C LYS A 84 5.40 -15.72 -7.77
N LEU A 85 5.54 -14.47 -8.19
CA LEU A 85 4.42 -13.68 -8.69
C LEU A 85 3.93 -14.25 -10.03
N GLU A 86 2.65 -14.61 -10.11
CA GLU A 86 2.01 -15.02 -11.37
C GLU A 86 1.23 -13.88 -12.01
N ARG A 87 0.56 -13.06 -11.19
CA ARG A 87 -0.30 -11.98 -11.68
C ARG A 87 -0.38 -10.84 -10.68
N TYR A 88 -0.24 -9.63 -11.19
CA TYR A 88 -0.63 -8.39 -10.53
C TYR A 88 -1.67 -7.71 -11.41
N SER A 89 -2.78 -7.29 -10.83
CA SER A 89 -3.80 -6.51 -11.55
C SER A 89 -4.50 -5.54 -10.62
N VAL A 90 -4.49 -4.25 -10.99
CA VAL A 90 -5.30 -3.23 -10.34
C VAL A 90 -6.77 -3.51 -10.63
N VAL A 91 -7.57 -3.64 -9.57
CA VAL A 91 -9.01 -3.87 -9.62
C VAL A 91 -9.76 -2.54 -9.61
N GLU A 92 -9.37 -1.66 -8.70
CA GLU A 92 -10.04 -0.38 -8.49
C GLU A 92 -8.98 0.68 -8.18
N ARG A 93 -9.16 1.85 -8.79
CA ARG A 93 -8.48 3.08 -8.40
C ARG A 93 -9.55 4.07 -7.98
N ARG A 94 -9.43 4.61 -6.77
CA ARG A 94 -10.35 5.60 -6.23
C ARG A 94 -9.58 6.84 -5.80
N ASP A 95 -9.63 7.86 -6.64
CA ASP A 95 -9.05 9.16 -6.31
C ASP A 95 -9.93 9.87 -5.26
N ARG A 96 -9.40 10.00 -4.03
CA ARG A 96 -10.07 10.72 -2.94
C ARG A 96 -9.87 12.22 -3.08
N THR A 97 -8.65 12.61 -3.43
CA THR A 97 -8.26 13.99 -3.71
C THR A 97 -7.21 14.00 -4.83
N PRO A 98 -6.85 15.16 -5.42
CA PRO A 98 -5.74 15.24 -6.36
C PRO A 98 -4.38 14.79 -5.79
N ARG A 99 -4.27 14.63 -4.47
CA ARG A 99 -3.06 14.21 -3.76
C ARG A 99 -3.24 12.88 -3.01
N GLU A 100 -4.37 12.21 -3.14
CA GLU A 100 -4.64 10.97 -2.40
C GLU A 100 -5.51 10.05 -3.23
N THR A 101 -5.05 8.81 -3.38
CA THR A 101 -5.75 7.76 -4.12
C THR A 101 -5.68 6.45 -3.36
N GLU A 102 -6.75 5.67 -3.44
CA GLU A 102 -6.78 4.29 -2.98
C GLU A 102 -6.63 3.36 -4.19
N ILE A 103 -5.75 2.38 -4.07
CA ILE A 103 -5.51 1.38 -5.11
C ILE A 103 -5.83 0.01 -4.55
N THR A 104 -6.88 -0.60 -5.07
CA THR A 104 -7.19 -2.00 -4.80
C THR A 104 -6.62 -2.85 -5.92
N PHE A 105 -5.86 -3.89 -5.59
CA PHE A 105 -5.27 -4.80 -6.56
C PHE A 105 -5.38 -6.25 -6.10
N LEU A 106 -5.41 -7.14 -7.09
CA LEU A 106 -5.27 -8.57 -6.91
C LEU A 106 -3.82 -8.98 -7.13
N LEU A 107 -3.28 -9.73 -6.18
CA LEU A 107 -2.01 -10.41 -6.30
C LEU A 107 -2.25 -11.90 -6.35
N THR A 108 -1.75 -12.56 -7.38
CA THR A 108 -1.71 -14.01 -7.47
C THR A 108 -0.27 -14.46 -7.46
N TYR A 109 0.08 -15.27 -6.48
CA TYR A 109 1.44 -15.74 -6.28
C TYR A 109 1.46 -17.21 -5.85
N ARG A 110 2.62 -17.82 -5.99
CA ARG A 110 2.90 -19.14 -5.42
C ARG A 110 3.86 -19.01 -4.26
N ASN A 111 3.53 -19.65 -3.14
CA ASN A 111 4.41 -19.73 -1.99
C ASN A 111 5.34 -20.93 -2.16
N LEU A 112 6.60 -20.67 -2.48
CA LEU A 112 7.64 -21.69 -2.67
C LEU A 112 8.27 -22.12 -1.32
N GLY A 113 7.84 -21.52 -0.21
CA GLY A 113 8.40 -21.73 1.11
C GLY A 113 9.80 -21.12 1.25
N PRO A 114 10.60 -21.58 2.22
CA PRO A 114 11.96 -21.06 2.44
C PRO A 114 13.01 -21.62 1.48
N ASP A 115 12.67 -22.67 0.72
CA ASP A 115 13.60 -23.27 -0.24
C ASP A 115 13.61 -22.47 -1.56
N LYS A 116 14.80 -22.00 -1.95
CA LYS A 116 14.99 -21.26 -3.20
C LYS A 116 14.93 -22.14 -4.45
N ASN A 117 15.08 -23.45 -4.29
CA ASN A 117 15.03 -24.42 -5.38
C ASN A 117 13.67 -25.14 -5.48
N ALA A 118 12.68 -24.74 -4.68
CA ALA A 118 11.36 -25.35 -4.69
C ALA A 118 10.70 -25.23 -6.07
N ASN A 119 10.05 -26.31 -6.50
CA ASN A 119 9.36 -26.35 -7.78
C ASN A 119 8.11 -25.48 -7.73
N ALA A 120 8.07 -24.47 -8.60
CA ALA A 120 6.96 -23.54 -8.69
C ALA A 120 5.65 -24.21 -9.12
N ASP A 121 5.68 -25.26 -9.95
CA ASP A 121 4.46 -25.82 -10.51
C ASP A 121 3.64 -26.60 -9.45
N THR A 122 4.33 -27.13 -8.44
CA THR A 122 3.72 -27.87 -7.32
C THR A 122 3.39 -26.99 -6.11
N ALA A 123 3.86 -25.74 -6.09
CA ALA A 123 3.68 -24.85 -4.96
C ALA A 123 2.23 -24.35 -4.85
N PRO A 124 1.71 -24.17 -3.62
CA PRO A 124 0.37 -23.65 -3.39
C PRO A 124 0.22 -22.26 -3.99
N LYS A 125 -0.87 -22.10 -4.73
CA LYS A 125 -1.26 -20.84 -5.37
C LYS A 125 -2.25 -20.11 -4.49
N THR A 126 -1.96 -18.84 -4.22
CA THR A 126 -2.81 -17.96 -3.42
C THR A 126 -3.13 -16.71 -4.24
N THR A 127 -4.39 -16.26 -4.15
CA THR A 127 -4.83 -14.98 -4.71
C THR A 127 -5.38 -14.12 -3.59
N THR A 128 -4.87 -12.89 -3.47
CA THR A 128 -5.27 -11.96 -2.43
C THR A 128 -5.62 -10.60 -3.01
N GLU A 129 -6.55 -9.93 -2.35
CA GLU A 129 -7.00 -8.59 -2.70
C GLU A 129 -6.54 -7.63 -1.62
N ASN A 130 -5.85 -6.57 -2.03
CA ASN A 130 -5.26 -5.61 -1.10
C ASN A 130 -5.58 -4.20 -1.55
N THR A 131 -5.93 -3.33 -0.60
CA THR A 131 -6.15 -1.91 -0.85
C THR A 131 -5.04 -1.11 -0.18
N LEU A 132 -4.41 -0.21 -0.93
CA LEU A 132 -3.37 0.69 -0.42
C LEU A 132 -3.84 2.13 -0.51
N SER A 133 -3.50 2.91 0.51
CA SER A 133 -3.60 4.37 0.47
C SER A 133 -2.30 4.95 -0.07
N VAL A 134 -2.37 5.69 -1.18
CA VAL A 134 -1.23 6.33 -1.83
C VAL A 134 -1.44 7.84 -1.84
N VAL A 135 -0.45 8.58 -1.36
CA VAL A 135 -0.50 10.03 -1.20
C VAL A 135 0.62 10.72 -1.96
N LYS A 136 0.37 11.96 -2.38
CA LYS A 136 1.34 12.80 -3.07
C LYS A 136 1.94 13.82 -2.12
N GLU A 137 3.23 13.68 -1.83
CA GLU A 137 4.04 14.56 -0.98
C GLU A 137 5.22 15.06 -1.81
N ASP A 138 5.61 16.34 -1.70
CA ASP A 138 6.76 16.91 -2.43
C ASP A 138 6.82 16.56 -3.94
N LYS A 139 5.64 16.52 -4.58
CA LYS A 139 5.43 16.16 -6.00
C LYS A 139 5.63 14.69 -6.37
N ALA A 140 6.00 13.82 -5.44
CA ALA A 140 6.12 12.38 -5.64
C ALA A 140 5.00 11.60 -4.93
N TRP A 141 4.68 10.41 -5.42
CA TRP A 141 3.70 9.54 -4.79
C TRP A 141 4.37 8.55 -3.82
N TYR A 142 3.69 8.27 -2.71
CA TYR A 142 4.13 7.40 -1.62
C TYR A 142 2.98 6.55 -1.10
N ILE A 143 3.28 5.32 -0.69
CA ILE A 143 2.32 4.47 -0.01
C ILE A 143 2.28 4.88 1.46
N ARG A 144 1.12 5.36 1.92
CA ARG A 144 0.92 5.82 3.29
C ARG A 144 0.51 4.68 4.21
N ASP A 145 -0.40 3.82 3.74
CA ASP A 145 -1.02 2.79 4.56
C ASP A 145 -1.58 1.62 3.75
N VAL A 146 -1.81 0.50 4.42
CA VAL A 146 -2.49 -0.70 3.91
C VAL A 146 -3.88 -0.76 4.55
N ILE A 147 -4.93 -0.79 3.74
CA ILE A 147 -6.32 -0.74 4.20
C ILE A 147 -6.98 -2.11 4.03
N GLY A 148 -7.48 -2.69 5.13
CA GLY A 148 -8.39 -3.85 5.10
C GLY A 148 -8.12 -4.92 6.16
N LYS A 149 -9.11 -5.81 6.40
CA LYS A 149 -9.06 -6.93 7.37
C LYS A 149 -8.66 -8.29 6.78
N LYS A 150 -8.56 -8.41 5.44
CA LYS A 150 -8.28 -9.68 4.72
C LYS A 150 -7.15 -9.53 3.69
N THR A 151 -6.28 -8.56 3.89
CA THR A 151 -5.19 -8.23 2.96
C THR A 151 -4.00 -9.14 3.22
N SER A 152 -4.12 -10.41 2.86
CA SER A 152 -2.99 -11.35 2.86
C SER A 152 -2.11 -11.12 1.63
N ILE A 153 -1.51 -9.96 1.54
CA ILE A 153 -0.06 -10.02 1.41
C ILE A 153 0.35 -9.61 2.78
N ASP A 154 0.67 -10.57 3.64
CA ASP A 154 1.28 -10.23 4.91
C ASP A 154 2.50 -9.36 4.59
N PHE A 155 2.35 -8.05 4.74
CA PHE A 155 3.40 -7.27 5.35
C PHE A 155 3.47 -7.86 6.74
N LEU A 156 4.29 -8.92 6.88
CA LEU A 156 4.61 -9.70 8.08
C LEU A 156 5.29 -8.80 9.12
N LEU A 157 4.69 -7.66 9.40
CA LEU A 157 4.76 -6.97 10.66
C LEU A 157 3.45 -7.39 11.31
N ASP A 158 3.49 -8.49 12.07
CA ASP A 158 2.35 -8.96 12.84
C ASP A 158 1.66 -7.78 13.54
N GLU A 159 0.39 -7.95 13.90
CA GLU A 159 -0.36 -7.00 14.72
C GLU A 159 0.35 -6.60 16.04
N GLU A 160 1.46 -7.26 16.39
CA GLU A 160 2.39 -6.90 17.47
C GLU A 160 3.23 -5.63 17.21
N VAL A 161 3.38 -5.17 15.96
CA VAL A 161 3.93 -3.83 15.65
C VAL A 161 2.80 -2.80 15.48
N LYS A 162 1.62 -3.04 16.05
CA LYS A 162 0.83 -1.92 16.58
C LYS A 162 1.68 -1.36 17.71
N ALA A 163 2.43 -0.29 17.39
CA ALA A 163 3.16 0.50 18.35
C ALA A 163 2.31 0.58 19.62
N LYS A 164 2.80 -0.02 20.72
CA LYS A 164 2.24 0.30 22.03
C LYS A 164 2.18 1.82 22.07
N PRO A 165 1.03 2.43 22.38
CA PRO A 165 0.95 3.86 22.59
C PRO A 165 2.14 4.24 23.46
N GLY A 166 2.95 5.19 23.00
CA GLY A 166 4.08 5.68 23.79
C GLY A 166 3.60 6.02 25.20
N PRO A 167 4.46 5.87 26.22
CA PRO A 167 4.03 6.07 27.59
C PRO A 167 3.55 7.52 27.77
N GLY A 168 2.25 7.65 28.04
CA GLY A 168 1.62 8.86 28.56
C GLY A 168 0.92 9.72 27.51
N ILE A 169 -0.33 9.38 27.20
CA ILE A 169 -1.48 10.28 27.48
C ILE A 169 -2.65 9.35 27.84
N ASP A 170 -3.19 9.49 29.05
CA ASP A 170 -4.35 8.74 29.53
C ASP A 170 -5.57 9.08 28.66
N GLU A 171 -5.94 8.18 27.76
CA GLU A 171 -7.24 8.21 27.11
C GLU A 171 -8.20 7.41 28.02
N PRO A 172 -9.18 8.06 28.68
CA PRO A 172 -10.10 7.34 29.54
C PRO A 172 -10.95 6.36 28.72
N PRO A 173 -11.25 5.16 29.25
CA PRO A 173 -11.96 4.13 28.51
C PRO A 173 -13.34 4.62 28.07
N PRO A 174 -13.85 4.14 26.92
CA PRO A 174 -15.20 4.47 26.47
C PRO A 174 -16.19 3.96 27.52
N SER A 175 -17.03 4.86 28.05
CA SER A 175 -18.07 4.48 29.00
C SER A 175 -19.02 3.51 28.31
N GLU A 176 -19.17 2.33 28.90
CA GLU A 176 -20.22 1.38 28.58
C GLU A 176 -21.57 2.10 28.46
N GLU A 177 -22.12 2.00 27.26
CA GLU A 177 -23.47 2.36 26.88
C GLU A 177 -24.43 1.54 27.76
N ALA A 178 -24.96 2.19 28.80
CA ALA A 178 -26.04 1.66 29.61
C ALA A 178 -27.26 1.44 28.71
N ALA A 179 -27.78 0.22 28.74
CA ALA A 179 -29.00 -0.21 28.07
C ALA A 179 -30.16 0.80 28.29
N PRO A 180 -31.05 0.98 27.30
CA PRO A 180 -32.16 1.93 27.41
C PRO A 180 -33.16 1.44 28.46
N ALA A 181 -33.35 2.24 29.50
CA ALA A 181 -34.43 2.09 30.46
C ALA A 181 -35.77 2.40 29.77
N GLU A 182 -36.55 1.34 29.60
CA GLU A 182 -37.99 1.25 29.85
C GLU A 182 -38.84 2.53 29.68
N GLU A 183 -39.61 2.51 28.61
CA GLU A 183 -40.70 3.41 28.26
C GLU A 183 -41.86 3.28 29.28
N THR A 184 -41.89 4.14 30.30
CA THR A 184 -43.11 4.34 31.12
C THR A 184 -43.98 5.46 30.53
N ILE A 185 -45.09 5.02 29.94
CA ILE A 185 -46.22 5.82 29.47
C ILE A 185 -46.89 6.54 30.66
N PRO A 186 -47.11 7.87 30.63
CA PRO A 186 -48.03 8.51 31.56
C PRO A 186 -49.47 8.43 31.03
N ALA A 187 -50.34 7.77 31.78
CA ALA A 187 -51.79 7.75 31.54
C ALA A 187 -52.41 9.10 31.93
N GLU A 188 -52.75 9.93 30.95
CA GLU A 188 -53.76 10.98 31.09
C GLU A 188 -55.16 10.36 31.06
N GLY A 189 -55.94 10.55 32.12
CA GLY A 189 -57.33 10.09 32.17
C GLY A 189 -57.98 10.38 33.51
N GLY A 190 -58.33 11.65 33.76
CA GLY A 190 -58.97 12.07 35.00
C GLY A 190 -59.62 13.45 34.91
N VAL A 191 -60.64 13.58 34.07
CA VAL A 191 -61.56 14.72 34.02
C VAL A 191 -62.33 14.80 35.35
N THR A 192 -62.19 15.89 36.10
CA THR A 192 -63.21 16.35 37.05
C THR A 192 -63.38 17.86 36.93
N THR A 193 -64.50 18.26 36.33
CA THR A 193 -65.06 19.61 36.32
C THR A 193 -65.70 19.93 37.67
N PRO A 194 -65.53 21.14 38.23
CA PRO A 194 -66.42 21.65 39.27
C PRO A 194 -67.62 22.38 38.65
N PRO A 195 -68.85 22.25 39.19
CA PRO A 195 -69.98 23.06 38.76
C PRO A 195 -69.98 24.45 39.45
N PRO A 196 -70.49 25.51 38.79
CA PRO A 196 -70.70 26.80 39.43
C PRO A 196 -72.02 26.84 40.24
N ALA A 197 -72.00 27.69 41.26
CA ALA A 197 -73.00 27.89 42.32
C ALA A 197 -74.33 28.52 41.84
N PRO A 198 -75.39 28.48 42.66
CA PRO A 198 -76.34 29.57 42.79
C PRO A 198 -75.88 30.66 43.77
#